data_AF-A0A350PBU6-F1
#
_entry.id   AF-A0A350PBU6-F1
#
_cell.length_a   1.000
_cell.length_b   1.000
_cell.length_c   1.000
_cell.angle_alpha   90.00
_cell.angle_beta   90.00
_cell.angle_gamma   90.00
#
_symmetry.space_group_name_H-M   'P 1'
#
loop_
_entity.id
_entity.type
_entity.pdbx_description
1 polymer ?
#
loop_
_entity_poly.entity_id
_entity_poly.type
_entity_poly.pdbx_seq_one_letter_code
_entity_poly.pdbx_strand_id
1 'polypeptide(L)'
;MVRTNKNKMGKRLGLLLIAVILVTTSSKAQTKDSEREITLEQAIEMALANNPQINRALLAIDDADELVNIARSEVYPDVISSINYTRNVELPVQFIPENVFDPNGDPNVLVPVSFGTDNNWQGGFTVTQN
;
A
#
# COMPACT_ATOMS: atom_id res chain seq x y z
N MET A 1 36.13 -57.93 21.49
CA MET A 1 36.79 -58.03 20.17
C MET A 1 36.05 -57.10 19.19
N VAL A 2 36.51 -55.86 19.00
CA VAL A 2 35.91 -54.91 18.04
C VAL A 2 37.01 -54.41 17.12
N ARG A 3 37.10 -54.99 15.92
CA ARG A 3 38.09 -54.60 14.91
C ARG A 3 37.54 -53.42 14.09
N THR A 4 38.18 -52.27 14.29
CA THR A 4 38.40 -51.09 13.43
C THR A 4 37.60 -50.95 12.13
N ASN A 5 36.86 -49.84 12.01
CA ASN A 5 36.32 -49.33 10.74
C ASN A 5 36.86 -47.92 10.39
N LYS A 6 38.13 -47.64 10.72
CA LYS A 6 38.82 -46.38 10.34
C LYS A 6 38.83 -46.16 8.81
N ASN A 7 38.86 -47.24 8.02
CA ASN A 7 38.94 -47.16 6.56
C ASN A 7 37.66 -46.66 5.87
N LYS A 8 36.46 -46.87 6.44
CA LYS A 8 35.23 -46.35 5.81
C LYS A 8 35.05 -44.85 6.05
N MET A 9 35.51 -44.33 7.20
CA MET A 9 35.39 -42.91 7.52
C MET A 9 36.40 -42.06 6.73
N GLY A 10 37.63 -42.53 6.56
CA GLY A 10 38.63 -41.87 5.72
C GLY A 10 38.26 -41.84 4.23
N LYS A 11 37.65 -42.92 3.70
CA LYS A 11 37.14 -42.94 2.32
C LYS A 11 35.97 -41.99 2.09
N ARG A 12 35.07 -41.84 3.08
CA ARG A 12 33.96 -40.87 3.03
C ARG A 12 34.44 -39.43 3.12
N LEU A 13 35.47 -39.17 3.95
CA LEU A 13 36.10 -37.86 4.06
C LEU A 13 36.85 -37.49 2.77
N GLY A 14 37.53 -38.45 2.15
CA GLY A 14 38.16 -38.28 0.83
C GLY A 14 37.15 -38.05 -0.30
N LEU A 15 36.03 -38.76 -0.29
CA LEU A 15 34.91 -38.53 -1.22
C LEU A 15 34.29 -37.15 -1.04
N LEU A 16 34.13 -36.67 0.19
CA LEU A 16 33.64 -35.32 0.47
C LEU A 16 34.64 -34.25 0.00
N LEU A 17 35.95 -34.45 0.19
CA LEU A 17 36.99 -33.56 -0.31
C LEU A 17 37.00 -33.48 -1.85
N ILE A 18 36.87 -34.62 -2.53
CA ILE A 18 36.77 -34.66 -4.00
C ILE A 18 35.49 -34.00 -4.49
N ALA A 19 34.36 -34.18 -3.79
CA ALA A 19 33.10 -33.51 -4.13
C ALA A 19 33.18 -31.99 -3.99
N VAL A 20 33.84 -31.49 -2.93
CA VAL A 20 34.07 -30.04 -2.74
C VAL A 20 34.98 -29.48 -3.82
N ILE A 21 36.04 -30.20 -4.20
CA ILE A 21 36.95 -29.79 -5.28
C ILE A 21 36.22 -29.77 -6.63
N LEU A 22 35.40 -30.78 -6.94
CA LEU A 22 34.60 -30.82 -8.17
C LEU A 22 33.63 -29.62 -8.26
N VAL A 23 32.96 -29.27 -7.16
CA VAL A 23 32.03 -28.13 -7.12
C VAL A 23 32.76 -26.80 -7.34
N THR A 24 34.00 -26.64 -6.85
CA THR A 24 34.77 -25.41 -7.07
C THR A 24 35.28 -25.24 -8.50
N THR A 25 35.47 -26.34 -9.26
CA THR A 25 35.94 -26.27 -10.65
C THR A 25 34.85 -25.90 -11.67
N SER A 26 33.57 -25.91 -11.28
CA SER A 26 32.45 -25.49 -12.14
C SER A 26 32.18 -23.98 -12.11
N SER A 27 32.97 -23.21 -11.37
CA SER A 27 32.90 -21.74 -11.36
C SER A 27 33.44 -21.16 -12.67
N LYS A 28 32.59 -21.06 -13.70
CA LYS A 28 32.81 -20.16 -14.84
C LYS A 28 32.63 -18.70 -14.40
N ALA A 29 33.46 -18.23 -13.47
CA ALA A 29 33.38 -16.88 -12.92
C ALA A 29 34.28 -15.87 -13.67
N GLN A 30 35.05 -16.33 -14.65
CA GLN A 30 35.97 -15.48 -15.40
C GLN A 30 35.98 -15.88 -16.89
N THR A 31 34.82 -15.81 -17.54
CA THR A 31 34.87 -15.30 -18.90
C THR A 31 35.35 -13.87 -18.77
N LYS A 32 36.61 -13.62 -19.14
CA LYS A 32 37.03 -12.29 -19.60
C LYS A 32 35.97 -11.90 -20.62
N ASP A 33 35.01 -11.07 -20.21
CA ASP A 33 34.18 -10.33 -21.15
C ASP A 33 35.20 -9.75 -22.11
N SER A 34 35.13 -10.18 -23.37
CA SER A 34 35.90 -9.59 -24.44
C SER A 34 35.88 -8.10 -24.21
N GLU A 35 37.05 -7.48 -24.12
CA GLU A 35 37.22 -6.04 -24.12
C GLU A 35 36.29 -5.52 -25.22
N ARG A 36 35.09 -5.05 -24.84
CA ARG A 36 34.09 -4.63 -25.80
C ARG A 36 34.66 -3.33 -26.33
N GLU A 37 35.35 -3.41 -27.45
CA GLU A 37 35.79 -2.25 -28.22
C GLU A 37 34.52 -1.54 -28.69
N ILE A 38 33.99 -0.69 -27.81
CA ILE A 38 32.93 0.24 -28.12
C ILE A 38 33.55 1.42 -28.85
N THR A 39 32.96 1.80 -29.98
CA THR A 39 33.37 3.02 -30.67
C THR A 39 33.00 4.23 -29.81
N LEU A 40 33.66 5.37 -30.03
CA LEU A 40 33.32 6.62 -29.33
C LEU A 40 31.83 6.96 -29.49
N GLU A 41 31.29 6.73 -30.68
CA GLU A 41 29.87 6.94 -30.98
C GLU A 41 28.96 6.06 -30.10
N GLN A 42 29.29 4.77 -29.99
CA GLN A 42 28.54 3.82 -29.16
C GLN A 42 28.63 4.16 -27.67
N ALA A 43 29.79 4.65 -27.22
CA ALA A 43 29.97 5.10 -25.84
C ALA A 43 29.12 6.34 -25.54
N ILE A 44 29.03 7.29 -26.48
CA ILE A 44 28.19 8.49 -26.36
C ILE A 44 26.71 8.10 -26.35
N GLU A 45 26.26 7.25 -27.28
CA GLU A 45 24.87 6.81 -27.36
C GLU A 45 24.45 6.06 -26.08
N MET A 46 25.29 5.15 -25.59
CA MET A 46 25.05 4.43 -24.33
C MET A 46 25.03 5.36 -23.12
N ALA A 47 25.92 6.36 -23.10
CA ALA A 47 25.97 7.35 -22.02
C ALA A 47 24.73 8.25 -22.04
N LEU A 48 24.25 8.69 -23.20
CA LEU A 48 23.03 9.49 -23.33
C LEU A 48 21.78 8.68 -22.96
N ALA A 49 21.67 7.44 -23.45
CA ALA A 49 20.53 6.57 -23.16
C ALA A 49 20.40 6.22 -21.67
N ASN A 50 21.52 6.17 -20.93
CA ASN A 50 21.53 5.81 -19.51
C ASN A 50 21.92 6.99 -18.61
N ASN A 51 21.91 8.23 -19.12
CA ASN A 51 22.38 9.38 -18.33
C ASN A 51 21.37 9.72 -17.22
N PRO A 52 21.75 9.65 -15.93
CA PRO A 52 20.85 9.98 -14.84
C PRO A 52 20.46 11.47 -14.79
N GLN A 53 21.25 12.36 -15.38
CA GLN A 53 20.92 13.79 -15.48
C GLN A 53 19.84 14.03 -16.54
N ILE A 54 19.93 13.36 -17.69
CA ILE A 54 18.91 13.46 -18.75
C ILE A 54 17.60 12.89 -18.25
N ASN A 55 17.62 11.71 -17.63
CA ASN A 55 16.42 11.10 -17.05
C ASN A 55 15.79 12.01 -15.99
N ARG A 56 16.58 12.66 -15.14
CA ARG A 56 16.06 13.64 -14.18
C ARG A 56 15.48 14.88 -14.84
N ALA A 57 16.10 15.38 -15.90
CA ALA A 57 15.58 16.52 -16.64
C ALA A 57 14.24 16.19 -17.31
N LEU A 58 14.09 14.97 -17.85
CA LEU A 58 12.82 14.50 -18.40
C LEU A 58 11.73 14.39 -17.32
N LEU A 59 12.04 13.77 -16.18
CA LEU A 59 11.10 13.71 -15.05
C LEU A 59 10.71 15.10 -14.54
N ALA A 60 11.63 16.06 -14.54
CA ALA A 60 11.32 17.43 -14.15
C ALA A 60 10.36 18.13 -15.13
N ILE A 61 10.37 17.75 -16.41
CA ILE A 61 9.39 18.22 -17.40
C ILE A 61 8.02 17.60 -17.10
N ASP A 62 7.97 16.28 -16.86
CA ASP A 62 6.73 15.58 -16.51
C ASP A 62 6.11 16.18 -15.22
N ASP A 63 6.93 16.46 -14.21
CA ASP A 63 6.51 17.13 -12.97
C ASP A 63 5.94 18.52 -13.25
N ALA A 64 6.57 19.29 -14.14
CA ALA A 64 6.09 20.62 -14.51
C ALA A 64 4.74 20.58 -15.24
N ASP A 65 4.55 19.60 -16.13
CA ASP A 65 3.28 19.39 -16.81
C ASP A 65 2.16 19.00 -15.83
N GLU A 66 2.47 18.18 -14.82
CA GLU A 66 1.50 17.84 -13.79
C GLU A 66 1.15 19.02 -12.87
N LEU A 67 2.11 19.89 -12.56
CA LEU A 67 1.82 21.14 -11.86
C LEU A 67 0.87 22.05 -12.67
N VAL A 68 1.00 22.08 -13.99
CA VAL A 68 0.04 22.80 -14.86
C VAL A 68 -1.33 22.14 -14.81
N ASN A 69 -1.42 20.81 -14.77
CA ASN A 69 -2.69 20.11 -14.60
C ASN A 69 -3.35 20.43 -13.26
N ILE A 70 -2.59 20.42 -12.16
CA ILE A 70 -3.07 20.79 -10.82
C ILE A 70 -3.59 22.23 -10.81
N ALA A 71 -2.85 23.18 -11.39
CA ALA A 71 -3.29 24.57 -11.49
C ALA A 71 -4.57 24.71 -12.33
N ARG A 72 -4.75 23.89 -13.37
CA ARG A 72 -6.02 23.83 -14.13
C ARG A 72 -7.15 23.20 -13.32
N SER A 73 -6.85 22.27 -12.41
CA SER A 73 -7.83 21.66 -11.52
C SER A 73 -8.46 22.66 -10.56
N GLU A 74 -7.75 23.72 -10.16
CA GLU A 74 -8.27 24.78 -9.29
C GLU A 74 -9.49 25.51 -9.85
N VAL A 75 -9.70 25.48 -11.18
CA VAL A 75 -10.84 26.13 -11.82
C VAL A 75 -12.08 25.23 -11.87
N TYR A 76 -11.91 23.93 -11.61
CA TYR A 76 -13.02 22.98 -11.50
C TYR A 76 -13.59 22.97 -10.08
N PRO A 77 -14.90 22.72 -9.91
CA PRO A 77 -15.49 22.56 -8.59
C PRO A 77 -15.07 21.24 -7.94
N ASP A 78 -14.83 21.27 -6.64
CA ASP A 78 -14.65 20.08 -5.83
C ASP A 78 -16.00 19.44 -5.52
N VAL A 79 -16.14 18.15 -5.82
CA VAL A 79 -17.35 17.37 -5.54
C VAL A 79 -17.04 16.26 -4.56
N ILE A 80 -17.56 16.39 -3.34
CA ILE A 80 -17.41 15.40 -2.28
C ILE A 80 -18.74 14.71 -2.06
N SER A 81 -18.74 13.38 -2.02
CA SER A 81 -19.92 12.59 -1.68
C SER A 81 -19.67 11.76 -0.43
N SER A 82 -20.71 11.60 0.38
CA SER A 82 -20.65 10.82 1.62
C SER A 82 -21.94 10.03 1.82
N ILE A 83 -21.78 8.82 2.34
CA ILE A 83 -22.88 7.93 2.72
C ILE A 83 -22.51 7.35 4.09
N ASN A 84 -23.38 7.54 5.06
CA ASN A 84 -23.23 7.09 6.43
C ASN A 84 -24.43 6.21 6.78
N TYR A 85 -24.15 5.04 7.36
CA TYR A 85 -25.17 4.17 7.93
C TYR A 85 -24.87 3.97 9.41
N THR A 86 -25.88 4.25 10.24
CA THR A 86 -25.81 4.08 11.68
C THR A 86 -26.96 3.19 12.13
N ARG A 87 -26.63 2.12 12.85
CA ARG A 87 -27.60 1.29 13.54
C ARG A 87 -27.61 1.63 15.03
N ASN A 88 -28.76 2.10 15.52
CA ASN A 88 -28.97 2.36 16.94
C ASN A 88 -29.34 1.03 17.61
N VAL A 89 -28.50 0.56 18.55
CA VAL A 89 -28.77 -0.68 19.31
C VAL A 89 -29.90 -0.48 20.30
N GLU A 90 -30.01 0.74 20.85
CA GLU A 90 -31.10 1.17 21.71
C GLU A 90 -31.47 2.60 21.32
N LEU A 91 -32.77 2.89 21.30
CA LEU A 91 -33.27 4.23 20.99
C LEU A 91 -33.15 5.13 22.22
N PRO A 92 -32.74 6.41 22.05
CA PRO A 92 -32.72 7.34 23.17
C PRO A 92 -34.15 7.54 23.69
N VAL A 93 -34.34 7.25 24.97
CA VAL A 93 -35.60 7.48 25.68
C VAL A 93 -35.61 8.88 26.28
N GLN A 94 -36.73 9.57 26.12
CA GLN A 94 -37.02 10.86 26.73
C GLN A 94 -38.21 10.72 27.65
N PHE A 95 -38.19 11.43 28.77
CA PHE A 95 -39.26 11.38 29.76
C PHE A 95 -40.13 12.61 29.62
N ILE A 96 -41.41 12.42 29.27
CA ILE A 96 -42.36 13.51 29.11
C ILE A 96 -43.49 13.34 30.14
N PRO A 97 -43.95 14.42 30.81
CA PRO A 97 -45.08 14.36 31.71
C PRO A 97 -46.37 13.85 31.03
N GLU A 98 -47.16 13.05 31.76
CA GLU A 98 -48.39 12.42 31.24
C GLU A 98 -49.44 13.46 30.77
N ASN A 99 -49.46 14.64 31.41
CA ASN A 99 -50.36 15.74 31.08
C ASN A 99 -50.22 16.29 29.65
N VAL A 100 -49.13 15.94 28.93
CA VAL A 100 -48.93 16.30 27.52
C VAL A 100 -49.78 15.42 26.59
N PHE A 101 -50.07 14.18 26.98
CA PHE A 101 -50.83 13.21 26.17
C PHE A 101 -52.28 13.08 26.63
N ASP A 102 -52.54 13.24 27.93
CA ASP A 102 -53.89 13.29 28.51
C ASP A 102 -54.06 14.60 29.30
N PRO A 103 -54.96 15.51 28.89
CA PRO A 103 -55.22 16.76 29.62
C PRO A 103 -55.65 16.58 31.09
N ASN A 104 -56.10 15.37 31.49
CA ASN A 104 -56.47 15.04 32.86
C ASN A 104 -55.43 14.17 33.60
N GLY A 105 -54.28 13.88 32.99
CA GLY A 105 -53.21 13.05 33.56
C GLY A 105 -52.40 13.74 34.67
N ASP A 106 -51.69 12.96 35.48
CA ASP A 106 -50.88 13.48 36.60
C ASP A 106 -49.58 14.14 36.09
N PRO A 107 -49.35 15.44 36.36
CA PRO A 107 -48.13 16.14 35.94
C PRO A 107 -46.82 15.60 36.54
N ASN A 108 -46.89 14.79 37.61
CA ASN A 108 -45.71 14.22 38.28
C ASN A 108 -45.34 12.83 37.75
N VAL A 109 -46.18 12.22 36.91
CA VAL A 109 -45.92 10.93 36.29
C VAL A 109 -45.21 11.15 34.95
N LEU A 110 -44.02 10.57 34.82
CA LEU A 110 -43.19 10.67 33.62
C LEU A 110 -43.35 9.41 32.77
N VAL A 111 -43.79 9.59 31.52
CA VAL A 111 -43.92 8.52 30.54
C VAL A 111 -42.65 8.46 29.69
N PRO A 112 -41.95 7.30 29.60
CA PRO A 112 -40.82 7.14 28.71
C PRO A 112 -41.29 7.03 27.27
N VAL A 113 -40.76 7.90 26.41
CA VAL A 113 -41.02 7.92 24.97
C VAL A 113 -39.69 7.87 24.22
N SER A 114 -39.53 6.90 23.32
CA SER A 114 -38.36 6.81 22.45
C SER A 114 -38.67 7.46 21.10
N PHE A 115 -37.87 8.44 20.70
CA PHE A 115 -37.99 9.08 19.38
C PHE A 115 -36.77 8.74 18.53
N GLY A 116 -36.98 8.19 17.34
CA GLY A 116 -35.90 7.88 16.40
C GLY A 116 -36.17 6.65 15.54
N THR A 117 -35.14 6.19 14.84
CA THR A 117 -35.15 4.98 14.02
C THR A 117 -33.98 4.08 14.37
N ASP A 118 -34.18 2.76 14.36
CA ASP A 118 -33.11 1.79 14.63
C ASP A 118 -32.03 1.81 13.54
N ASN A 119 -32.43 2.17 12.32
CA ASN A 119 -31.58 2.23 11.15
C ASN A 119 -31.65 3.65 10.61
N ASN A 120 -30.49 4.27 10.51
CA ASN A 120 -30.36 5.62 9.99
C ASN A 120 -29.36 5.64 8.83
N TRP A 121 -29.80 6.16 7.69
CA TRP A 121 -28.99 6.33 6.50
C TRP A 121 -28.93 7.81 6.18
N GLN A 122 -27.73 8.39 6.12
CA GLN A 122 -27.50 9.74 5.63
C GLN A 122 -26.61 9.67 4.40
N GLY A 123 -27.11 10.17 3.28
CA GLY A 123 -26.33 10.37 2.07
C GLY A 123 -26.37 11.85 1.69
N GLY A 124 -25.26 12.35 1.16
CA GLY A 124 -25.19 13.72 0.66
C GLY A 124 -23.99 13.93 -0.23
N PHE A 125 -24.08 14.96 -1.05
CA PHE A 125 -22.94 15.48 -1.80
C PHE A 125 -22.80 16.98 -1.53
N THR A 126 -21.57 17.45 -1.55
CA THR A 126 -21.21 18.86 -1.38
C THR A 126 -20.37 19.27 -2.57
N VAL A 127 -20.73 20.42 -3.15
CA VAL A 127 -19.98 21.04 -4.23
C VAL A 127 -19.38 22.32 -3.68
N THR A 128 -18.07 22.48 -3.79
CA THR A 128 -17.34 23.68 -3.33
C THR A 128 -16.53 24.25 -4.48
N GLN A 129 -16.56 25.56 -4.64
CA GLN A 129 -15.78 26.30 -5.63
C GLN A 129 -15.21 27.53 -4.93
N ASN A 130 -13.89 27.71 -5.03
CA ASN A 130 -13.18 28.90 -4.52
C ASN A 130 -13.35 30.11 -5.44
#